data_AF-A0A9E0V029-F1
#
_entry.id   AF-A0A9E0V029-F1
#
_cell.length_a   1.000
_cell.length_b   1.000
_cell.length_c   1.000
_cell.angle_alpha   90.00
_cell.angle_beta   90.00
_cell.angle_gamma   90.00
#
_symmetry.space_group_name_H-M   'P 1'
#
loop_
_entity.id
_entity.type
_entity.pdbx_description
1 polymer ?
#
loop_
_entity_poly.entity_id
_entity_poly.type
_entity_poly.pdbx_seq_one_letter_code
_entity_poly.pdbx_strand_id
1 'polypeptide(L)'
;MMRDINDIGVLWNENDDVAFHVQCGMPRDVGQDRYAGLLLQNHVGDGLWVMHNGGPTGSRAFPNSSQTLNAIGFAALGPDQTYIDDMGTRPEGPWSRFHLFHDVMGDNPAWFAHRPQMRNGITLTGNSDHAYLGQWYDQGTDGGEAEVDDNSNLVIATSEDDIPSGLTHPWDNISFRHFGDLDQVDDGPVNTVEGLEMMRIQPGRLTDEAKVEGMVGIGDFLSAGAVPDERLHLLDKTIRLQDFGTPGLY
;
A
#
# COMPACT_ATOMS: atom_id res chain seq x y z
N MET A 1 5.75 -9.29 38.36
CA MET A 1 5.36 -9.65 36.98
C MET A 1 3.87 -9.91 36.99
N MET A 2 3.07 -8.93 36.57
CA MET A 2 1.64 -9.16 36.33
C MET A 2 1.53 -9.62 34.88
N ARG A 3 0.98 -10.81 34.67
CA ARG A 3 0.49 -11.23 33.36
C ARG A 3 -0.78 -10.45 33.09
N ASP A 4 -0.92 -9.90 31.89
CA ASP A 4 -2.21 -9.43 31.42
C ASP A 4 -3.16 -10.64 31.33
N ILE A 5 -4.46 -10.41 31.48
CA ILE A 5 -5.49 -11.45 31.29
C ILE A 5 -5.43 -12.05 29.87
N ASN A 6 -4.78 -11.37 28.94
CA ASN A 6 -4.65 -11.77 27.55
C ASN A 6 -3.32 -12.45 27.18
N ASP A 7 -2.38 -12.55 28.12
CA ASP A 7 -1.11 -13.22 27.86
C ASP A 7 -1.30 -14.74 27.79
N ILE A 8 -1.06 -15.32 26.62
CA ILE A 8 -0.99 -16.78 26.45
C ILE A 8 0.39 -17.28 26.89
N GLY A 9 1.46 -16.55 26.53
CA GLY A 9 2.82 -16.88 26.93
C GLY A 9 3.81 -15.76 26.60
N VAL A 10 4.80 -15.55 27.47
CA VAL A 10 5.84 -14.53 27.28
C VAL A 10 7.21 -15.11 27.67
N LEU A 11 8.16 -15.03 26.75
CA LEU A 11 9.59 -15.23 26.97
C LEU A 11 10.27 -13.86 26.91
N TRP A 12 10.77 -13.41 28.06
CA TRP A 12 11.35 -12.08 28.23
C TRP A 12 12.83 -12.06 27.84
N ASN A 13 13.27 -10.94 27.26
CA ASN A 13 14.67 -10.54 27.18
C ASN A 13 14.89 -9.26 28.00
N GLU A 14 16.05 -8.62 27.90
CA GLU A 14 16.36 -7.37 28.59
C GLU A 14 15.56 -6.17 28.03
N ASN A 15 15.05 -5.31 28.92
CA ASN A 15 14.31 -4.06 28.58
C ASN A 15 12.98 -4.29 27.82
N ASP A 16 12.72 -3.50 26.78
CA ASP A 16 11.51 -3.56 25.93
C ASP A 16 11.60 -4.68 24.87
N ASP A 17 12.72 -5.42 24.85
CA ASP A 17 12.87 -6.61 24.02
C ASP A 17 12.14 -7.79 24.67
N VAL A 18 11.16 -8.34 23.97
CA VAL A 18 10.55 -9.63 24.31
C VAL A 18 11.10 -10.68 23.35
N ALA A 19 11.82 -11.69 23.86
CA ALA A 19 12.33 -12.76 22.99
C ALA A 19 11.19 -13.45 22.21
N PHE A 20 10.02 -13.58 22.83
CA PHE A 20 8.80 -14.06 22.18
C PHE A 20 7.57 -13.79 23.05
N HIS A 21 6.58 -13.06 22.53
CA HIS A 21 5.33 -12.75 23.23
C HIS A 21 4.13 -13.20 22.41
N VAL A 22 3.26 -14.00 23.02
CA VAL A 22 2.00 -14.48 22.46
C VAL A 22 0.86 -13.97 23.31
N GLN A 23 -0.01 -13.18 22.71
CA GLN A 23 -1.23 -12.68 23.35
C GLN A 23 -2.46 -13.04 22.54
N CYS A 24 -3.58 -13.28 23.22
CA CYS A 24 -4.84 -13.13 22.52
C CYS A 24 -5.11 -11.64 22.36
N GLY A 25 -5.41 -11.19 21.14
CA GLY A 25 -5.94 -9.85 20.93
C GLY A 25 -7.22 -9.72 21.73
N MET A 26 -7.25 -8.78 22.68
CA MET A 26 -8.46 -8.45 23.44
C MET A 26 -9.61 -8.23 22.45
N PRO A 27 -10.82 -8.77 22.69
CA PRO A 27 -12.01 -8.24 22.04
C PRO A 27 -12.15 -6.77 22.44
N ARG A 28 -11.63 -5.88 21.60
CA ARG A 28 -11.73 -4.43 21.82
C ARG A 28 -12.99 -3.98 21.10
N ASP A 29 -14.00 -3.62 21.88
CA ASP A 29 -15.21 -2.97 21.39
C ASP A 29 -14.93 -1.45 21.32
N VAL A 30 -14.36 -0.96 20.23
CA VAL A 30 -14.21 0.49 19.98
C VAL A 30 -15.23 0.90 18.93
N GLY A 31 -16.33 1.50 19.37
CA GLY A 31 -17.38 1.95 18.47
C GLY A 31 -18.07 0.79 17.74
N GLN A 32 -17.86 0.69 16.42
CA GLN A 32 -18.56 -0.23 15.51
C GLN A 32 -17.80 -1.52 15.21
N ASP A 33 -16.57 -1.66 15.73
CA ASP A 33 -15.72 -2.80 15.47
C ASP A 33 -15.43 -3.63 16.73
N ARG A 34 -15.39 -4.95 16.52
CA ARG A 34 -14.90 -5.93 17.50
C ARG A 34 -13.75 -6.73 16.87
N TYR A 35 -12.53 -6.38 17.23
CA TYR A 35 -11.34 -7.14 16.85
C TYR A 35 -10.96 -8.07 17.99
N ALA A 36 -10.77 -9.35 17.68
CA ALA A 36 -10.08 -10.30 18.54
C ALA A 36 -9.02 -10.99 17.68
N GLY A 37 -7.98 -11.59 18.25
CA GLY A 37 -6.95 -12.18 17.40
C GLY A 37 -5.82 -12.87 18.11
N LEU A 38 -4.74 -13.09 17.37
CA LEU A 38 -3.46 -13.55 17.88
C LEU A 38 -2.42 -12.47 17.58
N LEU A 39 -1.72 -12.03 18.63
CA LEU A 39 -0.59 -11.14 18.51
C LEU A 39 0.68 -11.93 18.82
N LEU A 40 1.64 -11.88 17.90
CA LEU A 40 2.97 -12.48 18.02
C LEU A 40 4.01 -11.38 17.92
N GLN A 41 4.76 -11.11 19.00
CA GLN A 41 5.73 -10.02 19.06
C GLN A 41 7.11 -10.50 19.48
N ASN A 42 8.12 -9.83 18.96
CA ASN A 42 9.53 -9.93 19.38
C ASN A 42 10.09 -8.60 19.92
N HIS A 43 9.29 -7.54 19.91
CA HIS A 43 9.56 -6.25 20.53
C HIS A 43 8.22 -5.58 20.85
N VAL A 44 8.16 -4.71 21.88
CA VAL A 44 6.93 -3.98 22.19
C VAL A 44 6.52 -3.12 20.98
N GLY A 45 5.31 -3.34 20.46
CA GLY A 45 4.79 -2.62 19.29
C GLY A 45 5.07 -3.30 17.94
N ASP A 46 6.11 -4.11 17.82
CA ASP A 46 6.48 -4.82 16.58
C ASP A 46 6.00 -6.27 16.60
N GLY A 47 5.23 -6.66 15.58
CA GLY A 47 4.82 -8.05 15.47
C GLY A 47 3.83 -8.37 14.36
N LEU A 48 3.44 -9.64 14.32
CA LEU A 48 2.41 -10.18 13.46
C LEU A 48 1.08 -10.24 14.20
N TRP A 49 0.06 -9.68 13.55
CA TRP A 49 -1.28 -9.52 14.09
C TRP A 49 -2.22 -10.30 13.21
N VAL A 50 -2.76 -11.40 13.72
CA VAL A 50 -3.72 -12.22 12.97
C VAL A 50 -5.11 -11.89 13.49
N MET A 51 -5.92 -11.28 12.63
CA MET A 51 -7.27 -10.90 12.98
C MET A 51 -8.23 -12.08 12.90
N HIS A 52 -9.04 -12.20 13.96
CA HIS A 52 -10.24 -13.00 14.00
C HIS A 52 -11.44 -12.06 14.11
N ASN A 53 -12.52 -12.33 13.37
CA ASN A 53 -13.75 -11.59 13.59
C ASN A 53 -14.30 -11.94 14.99
N GLY A 54 -14.42 -10.93 15.85
CA GLY A 54 -15.68 -10.77 16.57
C GLY A 54 -16.72 -10.27 15.56
N GLY A 55 -17.96 -10.75 15.64
CA GLY A 55 -19.00 -10.25 14.74
C GLY A 55 -19.10 -8.71 14.86
N PRO A 56 -19.14 -7.95 13.75
CA PRO A 56 -19.28 -6.49 13.82
C PRO A 56 -20.58 -6.16 14.54
N THR A 57 -20.52 -5.28 15.53
CA THR A 57 -21.71 -4.66 16.13
C THR A 57 -21.92 -3.29 15.50
N GLY A 58 -22.18 -3.24 14.20
CA GLY A 58 -22.43 -2.00 13.46
C GLY A 58 -21.93 -2.02 12.02
N SER A 59 -22.30 -0.99 11.24
CA SER A 59 -21.76 -0.73 9.90
C SER A 59 -20.39 -0.10 10.03
N ARG A 60 -19.33 -0.71 9.46
CA ARG A 60 -17.98 -0.10 9.41
C ARG A 60 -18.02 1.23 8.66
N ALA A 61 -17.52 2.30 9.28
CA ALA A 61 -17.47 3.62 8.68
C ALA A 61 -16.25 3.78 7.75
N PHE A 62 -16.23 3.05 6.64
CA PHE A 62 -15.58 3.63 5.47
C PHE A 62 -16.43 4.83 5.02
N PRO A 63 -15.84 5.88 4.41
CA PRO A 63 -16.61 7.04 3.95
C PRO A 63 -17.71 6.67 2.95
N ASN A 64 -17.62 5.50 2.32
CA ASN A 64 -18.70 4.88 1.56
C ASN A 64 -19.38 3.78 2.41
N SER A 65 -20.63 4.02 2.78
CA SER A 65 -21.48 3.12 3.58
C SER A 65 -21.72 1.72 2.97
N SER A 66 -21.38 1.52 1.70
CA SER A 66 -21.47 0.23 1.01
C SER A 66 -20.26 -0.68 1.24
N GLN A 67 -19.18 -0.16 1.84
CA GLN A 67 -17.93 -0.90 2.02
C GLN A 67 -17.95 -1.63 3.37
N THR A 68 -18.24 -2.94 3.33
CA THR A 68 -18.07 -3.81 4.51
C THR A 68 -16.75 -4.59 4.37
N LEU A 69 -15.92 -4.57 5.42
CA LEU A 69 -14.66 -5.31 5.47
C LEU A 69 -14.84 -6.58 6.31
N ASN A 70 -14.69 -7.74 5.66
CA ASN A 70 -14.57 -9.01 6.35
C ASN A 70 -13.08 -9.36 6.49
N ALA A 71 -12.50 -9.04 7.65
CA ALA A 71 -11.07 -9.22 7.92
C ALA A 71 -10.70 -10.63 8.43
N ILE A 72 -11.56 -11.64 8.25
CA ILE A 72 -11.24 -13.01 8.67
C ILE A 72 -10.01 -13.51 7.92
N GLY A 73 -8.99 -13.90 8.70
CA GLY A 73 -7.72 -14.40 8.15
C GLY A 73 -6.89 -13.31 7.50
N PHE A 74 -7.16 -12.03 7.80
CA PHE A 74 -6.28 -10.93 7.44
C PHE A 74 -5.22 -10.80 8.53
N ALA A 75 -4.01 -10.43 8.12
CA ALA A 75 -2.92 -10.22 9.02
C ALA A 75 -2.22 -8.88 8.75
N ALA A 76 -1.76 -8.25 9.81
CA ALA A 76 -0.94 -7.04 9.73
C ALA A 76 0.45 -7.31 10.32
N LEU A 77 1.47 -6.68 9.75
CA LEU A 77 2.85 -6.71 10.24
C LEU A 77 3.41 -5.28 10.20
N GLY A 78 3.92 -4.82 11.32
CA GLY A 78 4.52 -3.50 11.43
C GLY A 78 4.98 -3.18 12.85
N PRO A 79 5.73 -2.08 13.01
CA PRO A 79 6.51 -1.78 14.22
C PRO A 79 5.72 -1.08 15.35
N ASP A 80 4.45 -0.74 15.16
CA ASP A 80 3.68 0.00 16.17
C ASP A 80 2.22 -0.46 16.35
N GLN A 81 1.87 -0.81 17.58
CA GLN A 81 0.51 -1.14 17.98
C GLN A 81 -0.48 0.03 17.84
N THR A 82 -0.01 1.27 18.01
CA THR A 82 -0.87 2.45 17.91
C THR A 82 -1.45 2.64 16.52
N TYR A 83 -0.79 2.14 15.46
CA TYR A 83 -1.30 2.19 14.09
C TYR A 83 -2.64 1.45 13.95
N ILE A 84 -2.80 0.37 14.70
CA ILE A 84 -4.03 -0.44 14.69
C ILE A 84 -5.01 0.05 15.76
N ASP A 85 -4.54 0.79 16.78
CA ASP A 85 -5.29 1.17 17.98
C ASP A 85 -5.76 2.65 18.04
N ASP A 86 -5.45 3.50 17.05
CA ASP A 86 -5.71 4.96 17.11
C ASP A 86 -7.18 5.36 16.79
N MET A 87 -7.96 5.29 17.87
CA MET A 87 -9.24 5.90 18.25
C MET A 87 -9.86 6.97 17.33
N GLY A 88 -11.04 6.66 16.78
CA GLY A 88 -12.18 7.59 16.83
C GLY A 88 -13.10 7.62 15.62
N THR A 89 -12.61 7.33 14.42
CA THR A 89 -13.42 7.34 13.19
C THR A 89 -12.95 6.38 12.10
N ARG A 90 -11.88 5.61 12.30
CA ARG A 90 -11.05 4.99 11.24
C ARG A 90 -11.23 3.46 11.22
N PRO A 91 -11.06 2.76 10.08
CA PRO A 91 -11.04 1.30 10.10
C PRO A 91 -9.74 0.82 10.74
N GLU A 92 -9.86 0.31 11.96
CA GLU A 92 -8.80 -0.34 12.72
C GLU A 92 -8.45 -1.71 12.09
N GLY A 93 -7.17 -2.07 12.09
CA GLY A 93 -6.69 -3.36 11.57
C GLY A 93 -6.49 -3.44 10.04
N PRO A 94 -6.09 -4.63 9.54
CA PRO A 94 -5.71 -4.84 8.14
C PRO A 94 -6.89 -4.73 7.17
N TRP A 95 -6.66 -4.11 5.99
CA TRP A 95 -7.68 -3.93 4.95
C TRP A 95 -7.59 -4.94 3.79
N SER A 96 -6.54 -5.74 3.76
CA SER A 96 -6.32 -6.85 2.82
C SER A 96 -5.78 -8.08 3.55
N ARG A 97 -5.68 -9.22 2.85
CA ARG A 97 -5.13 -10.48 3.39
C ARG A 97 -3.85 -10.28 4.19
N PHE A 98 -2.94 -9.48 3.65
CA PHE A 98 -1.73 -9.08 4.35
C PHE A 98 -1.55 -7.56 4.26
N HIS A 99 -1.21 -6.93 5.38
CA HIS A 99 -1.03 -5.48 5.47
C HIS A 99 0.32 -5.18 6.14
N LEU A 100 1.24 -4.58 5.40
CA LEU A 100 2.48 -4.04 5.93
C LEU A 100 2.30 -2.56 6.23
N PHE A 101 2.57 -2.15 7.45
CA PHE A 101 2.41 -0.76 7.87
C PHE A 101 3.68 -0.22 8.54
N HIS A 102 3.93 1.07 8.38
CA HIS A 102 5.06 1.78 9.00
C HIS A 102 4.60 2.58 10.23
N ASP A 103 5.51 2.90 11.15
CA ASP A 103 5.26 3.75 12.34
C ASP A 103 5.11 5.26 12.02
N VAL A 104 5.43 5.69 10.79
CA VAL A 104 5.33 7.10 10.42
C VAL A 104 3.86 7.42 10.20
N MET A 105 3.28 8.12 11.18
CA MET A 105 1.90 8.53 11.17
C MET A 105 1.69 9.76 10.29
N GLY A 106 0.68 9.67 9.42
CA GLY A 106 0.15 10.76 8.63
C GLY A 106 -1.38 10.68 8.59
N ASP A 107 -2.01 11.18 7.53
CA ASP A 107 -3.43 10.94 7.31
C ASP A 107 -3.68 9.45 7.03
N ASN A 108 -4.84 8.92 7.43
CA ASN A 108 -5.11 7.50 7.27
C ASN A 108 -5.56 7.20 5.82
N PRO A 109 -4.79 6.44 5.03
CA PRO A 109 -5.15 6.22 3.63
C PRO A 109 -6.43 5.41 3.42
N ALA A 110 -6.97 4.75 4.45
CA ALA A 110 -8.26 4.06 4.35
C ALA A 110 -9.40 4.95 3.85
N TRP A 111 -9.32 6.27 4.10
CA TRP A 111 -10.37 7.22 3.72
C TRP A 111 -10.50 7.41 2.20
N PHE A 112 -9.39 7.40 1.48
CA PHE A 112 -9.38 7.66 0.04
C PHE A 112 -8.98 6.44 -0.79
N ALA A 113 -8.19 5.52 -0.22
CA ALA A 113 -7.54 4.44 -0.96
C ALA A 113 -8.32 3.12 -1.00
N HIS A 114 -9.01 2.76 0.08
CA HIS A 114 -9.60 1.42 0.21
C HIS A 114 -10.66 1.14 -0.86
N ARG A 115 -10.61 -0.07 -1.45
CA ARG A 115 -11.65 -0.62 -2.32
C ARG A 115 -12.06 -1.99 -1.81
N PRO A 116 -13.36 -2.35 -1.83
CA PRO A 116 -13.85 -3.66 -1.38
C PRO A 116 -13.18 -4.86 -2.03
N GLN A 117 -12.61 -4.69 -3.23
CA GLN A 117 -11.91 -5.73 -4.00
C GLN A 117 -10.48 -6.01 -3.50
N MET A 118 -9.90 -5.15 -2.65
CA MET A 118 -8.53 -5.27 -2.11
C MET A 118 -8.42 -6.36 -1.03
N ARG A 119 -9.09 -7.50 -1.18
CA ARG A 119 -9.18 -8.55 -0.14
C ARG A 119 -8.05 -9.55 -0.22
N ASN A 120 -7.64 -9.92 -1.44
CA ASN A 120 -6.63 -10.96 -1.66
C ASN A 120 -5.34 -10.35 -2.22
N GLY A 121 -4.58 -9.72 -1.33
CA GLY A 121 -3.36 -9.03 -1.70
C GLY A 121 -2.59 -8.52 -0.48
N ILE A 122 -1.56 -7.75 -0.80
CA ILE A 122 -0.69 -7.06 0.13
C ILE A 122 -0.98 -5.56 0.03
N THR A 123 -1.37 -4.96 1.13
CA THR A 123 -1.48 -3.50 1.28
C THR A 123 -0.23 -2.98 1.99
N LEU A 124 0.31 -1.86 1.52
CA LEU A 124 1.43 -1.14 2.13
C LEU A 124 0.92 0.24 2.55
N THR A 125 1.18 0.64 3.80
CA THR A 125 0.81 1.98 4.29
C THR A 125 1.88 2.59 5.18
N GLY A 126 2.01 3.90 5.12
CA GLY A 126 2.88 4.68 6.00
C GLY A 126 3.02 6.08 5.44
N ASN A 127 3.28 7.09 6.28
CA ASN A 127 3.45 8.47 5.83
C ASN A 127 2.24 9.06 5.06
N SER A 128 1.03 8.57 5.33
CA SER A 128 -0.21 8.84 4.56
C SER A 128 -0.30 8.16 3.19
N ASP A 129 0.72 7.43 2.77
CA ASP A 129 0.77 6.82 1.45
C ASP A 129 0.13 5.43 1.46
N HIS A 130 -0.37 4.99 0.30
CA HIS A 130 -0.92 3.65 0.12
C HIS A 130 -0.52 3.01 -1.20
N ALA A 131 -0.17 1.71 -1.12
CA ALA A 131 -0.01 0.84 -2.27
C ALA A 131 -0.67 -0.53 -2.06
N TYR A 132 -1.07 -1.16 -3.15
CA TYR A 132 -1.67 -2.49 -3.18
C TYR A 132 -1.07 -3.35 -4.29
N LEU A 133 -0.75 -4.60 -3.96
CA LEU A 133 -0.45 -5.66 -4.92
C LEU A 133 -1.34 -6.86 -4.63
N GLY A 134 -2.17 -7.27 -5.59
CA GLY A 134 -2.97 -8.47 -5.38
C GLY A 134 -4.01 -8.74 -6.44
N GLN A 135 -4.79 -9.79 -6.17
CA GLN A 135 -5.92 -10.15 -7.01
C GLN A 135 -7.07 -9.17 -6.79
N TRP A 136 -7.70 -8.79 -7.88
CA TRP A 136 -8.86 -7.91 -7.94
C TRP A 136 -10.02 -8.71 -8.50
N TYR A 137 -10.93 -9.15 -7.63
CA TYR A 137 -12.14 -9.86 -8.05
C TYR A 137 -13.20 -8.86 -8.48
N ASP A 138 -13.94 -9.18 -9.54
CA ASP A 138 -15.12 -8.41 -9.90
C ASP A 138 -16.21 -8.54 -8.83
N GLN A 139 -16.63 -7.40 -8.29
CA GLN A 139 -17.73 -7.25 -7.32
C GLN A 139 -18.70 -6.16 -7.81
N GLY A 140 -18.85 -6.03 -9.13
CA GLY A 140 -19.66 -5.02 -9.75
C GLY A 140 -19.05 -3.62 -9.72
N THR A 141 -19.80 -2.64 -10.22
CA THR A 141 -19.28 -1.29 -10.50
C THR A 141 -18.91 -0.54 -9.22
N ASP A 142 -19.64 -0.81 -8.13
CA ASP A 142 -19.49 -0.10 -6.86
C ASP A 142 -18.85 -0.98 -5.75
N GLY A 143 -18.39 -2.19 -6.09
CA GLY A 143 -17.76 -3.13 -5.14
C GLY A 143 -18.70 -3.69 -4.06
N GLY A 144 -20.01 -3.55 -4.25
CA GLY A 144 -21.05 -4.04 -3.33
C GLY A 144 -21.88 -5.21 -3.89
N GLU A 145 -21.60 -5.65 -5.12
CA GLU A 145 -22.32 -6.74 -5.76
C GLU A 145 -21.72 -8.11 -5.38
N ALA A 146 -22.39 -9.18 -5.80
CA ALA A 146 -21.85 -10.52 -5.65
C ALA A 146 -20.55 -10.66 -6.46
N GLU A 147 -19.61 -11.43 -5.92
CA GLU A 147 -18.39 -11.79 -6.63
C GLU A 147 -18.75 -12.57 -7.91
N VAL A 148 -18.12 -12.19 -9.03
CA VAL A 148 -18.32 -12.86 -10.31
C VAL A 148 -17.22 -13.89 -10.52
N ASP A 149 -17.61 -15.16 -10.67
CA ASP A 149 -16.69 -16.26 -10.91
C ASP A 149 -15.81 -16.01 -12.15
N ASP A 150 -14.53 -16.36 -12.03
CA ASP A 150 -13.51 -16.26 -13.08
C ASP A 150 -13.29 -14.86 -13.67
N ASN A 151 -13.78 -13.81 -13.02
CA ASN A 151 -13.50 -12.42 -13.40
C ASN A 151 -12.55 -11.77 -12.41
N SER A 152 -11.24 -11.87 -12.66
CA SER A 152 -10.23 -11.26 -11.80
C SER A 152 -9.02 -10.72 -12.55
N ASN A 153 -8.42 -9.67 -12.00
CA ASN A 153 -7.17 -9.07 -12.47
C ASN A 153 -6.06 -9.22 -11.41
N LEU A 154 -4.80 -9.18 -11.83
CA LEU A 154 -3.70 -8.81 -10.94
C LEU A 154 -3.54 -7.30 -11.00
N VAL A 155 -3.54 -6.64 -9.84
CA VAL A 155 -3.43 -5.19 -9.74
C VAL A 155 -2.19 -4.82 -8.93
N ILE A 156 -1.43 -3.86 -9.47
CA ILE A 156 -0.44 -3.07 -8.74
C ILE A 156 -0.99 -1.65 -8.76
N ALA A 157 -1.20 -1.06 -7.58
CA ALA A 157 -1.80 0.26 -7.46
C ALA A 157 -1.12 1.08 -6.38
N THR A 158 -1.09 2.38 -6.60
CA THR A 158 -0.87 3.41 -5.57
C THR A 158 -2.11 4.29 -5.51
N SER A 159 -2.24 5.07 -4.45
CA SER A 159 -3.34 6.02 -4.28
C SER A 159 -2.91 7.18 -3.44
N GLU A 160 -3.53 8.33 -3.69
CA GLU A 160 -3.18 9.60 -3.07
C GLU A 160 -4.45 10.37 -2.68
N ASP A 161 -4.38 11.16 -1.61
CA ASP A 161 -5.51 11.98 -1.15
C ASP A 161 -5.72 13.20 -2.07
N ASP A 162 -4.61 13.80 -2.53
CA ASP A 162 -4.63 14.91 -3.47
C ASP A 162 -3.65 14.74 -4.63
N ILE A 163 -4.14 14.78 -5.86
CA ILE A 163 -3.32 14.69 -7.07
C ILE A 163 -3.10 16.11 -7.60
N PRO A 164 -1.94 16.74 -7.34
CA PRO A 164 -1.70 18.13 -7.68
C PRO A 164 -1.63 18.35 -9.19
N SER A 165 -1.82 19.60 -9.59
CA SER A 165 -1.73 20.01 -10.99
C SER A 165 -0.31 20.31 -11.46
N GLY A 166 -0.13 20.16 -12.77
CA GLY A 166 1.14 20.38 -13.43
C GLY A 166 2.12 19.23 -13.21
N LEU A 167 3.35 19.45 -13.66
CA LEU A 167 4.44 18.46 -13.67
C LEU A 167 5.43 18.67 -12.51
N THR A 168 5.05 19.46 -11.51
CA THR A 168 5.94 19.83 -10.38
C THR A 168 5.99 18.79 -9.26
N HIS A 169 5.29 17.67 -9.45
CA HIS A 169 5.13 16.60 -8.46
C HIS A 169 5.89 15.34 -8.88
N PRO A 170 7.17 15.19 -8.50
CA PRO A 170 7.99 14.03 -8.87
C PRO A 170 7.84 12.82 -7.93
N TRP A 171 6.96 12.86 -6.92
CA TRP A 171 6.70 11.75 -5.99
C TRP A 171 5.34 11.06 -6.27
N ASP A 172 5.07 9.95 -5.57
CA ASP A 172 3.86 9.10 -5.69
C ASP A 172 3.71 8.35 -7.03
N ASN A 173 4.82 7.73 -7.44
CA ASN A 173 4.94 6.99 -8.68
C ASN A 173 5.00 5.46 -8.46
N ILE A 174 4.72 4.72 -9.52
CA ILE A 174 5.13 3.31 -9.64
C ILE A 174 6.39 3.26 -10.49
N SER A 175 7.51 2.82 -9.90
CA SER A 175 8.80 2.73 -10.58
C SER A 175 9.29 1.28 -10.69
N PHE A 176 9.84 0.94 -11.85
CA PHE A 176 10.58 -0.30 -12.06
C PHE A 176 12.07 0.04 -12.08
N ARG A 177 12.81 -0.48 -11.09
CA ARG A 177 14.21 -0.11 -10.87
C ARG A 177 15.12 -1.32 -10.76
N HIS A 178 16.39 -1.12 -11.08
CA HIS A 178 17.46 -2.09 -10.84
C HIS A 178 18.46 -1.51 -9.82
N PHE A 179 18.84 -2.33 -8.84
CA PHE A 179 19.76 -1.96 -7.77
C PHE A 179 21.04 -2.79 -7.87
N GLY A 180 22.16 -2.13 -7.62
CA GLY A 180 23.51 -2.69 -7.58
C GLY A 180 24.14 -2.50 -6.22
N ASP A 181 25.43 -2.85 -6.14
CA ASP A 181 26.21 -2.71 -4.91
C ASP A 181 26.52 -1.23 -4.63
N LEU A 182 26.06 -0.69 -3.50
CA LEU A 182 26.24 0.71 -3.13
C LEU A 182 27.71 1.12 -2.92
N ASP A 183 28.61 0.15 -2.70
CA ASP A 183 30.04 0.41 -2.53
C ASP A 183 30.80 0.54 -3.87
N GLN A 184 30.15 0.22 -5.01
CA GLN A 184 30.71 0.46 -6.34
C GLN A 184 30.42 1.89 -6.78
N VAL A 185 31.42 2.59 -7.32
CA VAL A 185 31.29 4.00 -7.72
C VAL A 185 31.22 4.21 -9.24
N ASP A 186 31.42 3.15 -10.03
CA ASP A 186 31.65 3.27 -11.48
C ASP A 186 30.48 2.79 -12.37
N ASP A 187 29.46 2.08 -11.85
CA ASP A 187 28.35 1.59 -12.70
C ASP A 187 27.13 2.56 -12.74
N GLY A 188 27.29 3.77 -12.20
CA GLY A 188 26.32 4.86 -12.33
C GLY A 188 25.09 4.72 -11.42
N PRO A 189 23.88 5.08 -11.89
CA PRO A 189 22.67 5.18 -11.06
C PRO A 189 22.31 3.89 -10.30
N VAL A 190 22.69 2.74 -10.84
CA VAL A 190 22.43 1.42 -10.25
C VAL A 190 23.04 1.27 -8.86
N ASN A 191 24.17 1.93 -8.56
CA ASN A 191 24.84 1.88 -7.26
C ASN A 191 24.46 3.04 -6.33
N THR A 192 23.42 3.79 -6.66
CA THR A 192 22.88 4.82 -5.76
C THR A 192 21.78 4.24 -4.88
N VAL A 193 21.46 4.92 -3.78
CA VAL A 193 20.36 4.52 -2.87
C VAL A 193 19.01 4.42 -3.58
N GLU A 194 18.84 5.12 -4.69
CA GLU A 194 17.61 5.13 -5.47
C GLU A 194 17.57 4.09 -6.60
N GLY A 195 18.73 3.55 -6.98
CA GLY A 195 18.89 2.62 -8.10
C GLY A 195 18.68 3.25 -9.49
N LEU A 196 18.89 2.44 -10.53
CA LEU A 196 18.63 2.80 -11.91
C LEU A 196 17.13 2.65 -12.20
N GLU A 197 16.45 3.76 -12.49
CA GLU A 197 15.06 3.72 -12.93
C GLU A 197 14.98 3.35 -14.42
N MET A 198 14.18 2.33 -14.73
CA MET A 198 14.00 1.85 -16.11
C MET A 198 12.63 2.26 -16.68
N MET A 199 11.63 2.39 -15.80
CA MET A 199 10.28 2.79 -16.16
C MET A 199 9.60 3.44 -14.97
N ARG A 200 8.79 4.46 -15.24
CA ARG A 200 7.95 5.14 -14.26
C ARG A 200 6.53 5.26 -14.80
N ILE A 201 5.55 4.98 -13.95
CA ILE A 201 4.14 5.30 -14.15
C ILE A 201 3.76 6.35 -13.12
N GLN A 202 3.22 7.46 -13.59
CA GLN A 202 2.89 8.60 -12.76
C GLN A 202 1.44 9.04 -13.03
N PRO A 203 0.55 9.00 -12.02
CA PRO A 203 -0.73 9.69 -12.10
C PRO A 203 -0.50 11.20 -12.00
N GLY A 204 -1.18 11.98 -12.83
CA GLY A 204 -1.10 13.44 -12.74
C GLY A 204 -2.14 14.13 -13.61
N ARG A 205 -2.19 15.46 -13.54
CA ARG A 205 -3.06 16.28 -14.39
C ARG A 205 -2.28 17.46 -14.96
N LEU A 206 -2.53 17.79 -16.23
CA LEU A 206 -1.81 18.88 -16.91
C LEU A 206 -2.13 20.26 -16.34
N THR A 207 -3.38 20.49 -15.92
CA THR A 207 -3.87 21.73 -15.28
C THR A 207 -4.84 21.38 -14.16
N ASP A 208 -5.19 22.35 -13.30
CA ASP A 208 -6.16 22.16 -12.21
C ASP A 208 -7.51 21.61 -12.70
N GLU A 209 -7.94 22.04 -13.89
CA GLU A 209 -9.21 21.64 -14.51
C GLU A 209 -9.11 20.36 -15.35
N ALA A 210 -7.90 19.85 -15.60
CA ALA A 210 -7.70 18.64 -16.37
C ALA A 210 -8.08 17.40 -15.55
N LYS A 211 -8.50 16.34 -16.24
CA LYS A 211 -8.70 15.03 -15.61
C LYS A 211 -7.33 14.42 -15.26
N VAL A 212 -7.32 13.61 -14.20
CA VAL A 212 -6.17 12.79 -13.85
C VAL A 212 -5.94 11.74 -14.93
N GLU A 213 -4.68 11.60 -15.32
CA GLU A 213 -4.22 10.74 -16.40
C GLU A 213 -2.97 9.98 -15.96
N GLY A 214 -2.79 8.79 -16.52
CA GLY A 214 -1.56 8.01 -16.34
C GLY A 214 -0.52 8.44 -17.37
N MET A 215 0.61 8.93 -16.89
CA MET A 215 1.80 9.23 -17.68
C MET A 215 2.78 8.07 -17.53
N VAL A 216 3.45 7.69 -18.62
CA VAL A 216 4.38 6.56 -18.62
C VAL A 216 5.68 7.00 -19.27
N GLY A 217 6.76 6.88 -18.51
CA GLY A 217 8.11 7.07 -19.01
C GLY A 217 8.88 5.76 -19.05
N ILE A 218 9.63 5.54 -20.13
CA ILE A 218 10.65 4.48 -20.22
C ILE A 218 12.01 5.16 -20.36
N GLY A 219 12.93 4.85 -19.45
CA GLY A 219 14.21 5.54 -19.28
C GLY A 219 14.50 5.91 -17.83
N ASP A 220 15.68 6.50 -17.61
CA ASP A 220 16.14 6.92 -16.29
C ASP A 220 15.75 8.37 -15.99
N PHE A 221 14.47 8.55 -15.61
CA PHE A 221 13.89 9.87 -15.29
C PHE A 221 14.44 10.43 -13.99
N LEU A 222 14.78 9.56 -13.05
CA LEU A 222 15.31 9.96 -11.77
C LEU A 222 16.69 10.63 -11.92
N SER A 223 17.64 9.98 -12.59
CA SER A 223 18.97 10.57 -12.81
C SER A 223 18.92 11.80 -13.72
N ALA A 224 17.96 11.84 -14.65
CA ALA A 224 17.75 12.98 -15.53
C ALA A 224 17.11 14.19 -14.80
N GLY A 225 16.57 14.01 -13.60
CA GLY A 225 15.77 15.04 -12.93
C GLY A 225 14.53 15.44 -13.73
N ALA A 226 13.96 14.48 -14.47
CA ALA A 226 12.82 14.69 -15.37
C ALA A 226 11.59 13.92 -14.88
N VAL A 227 10.42 14.27 -15.40
CA VAL A 227 9.18 13.52 -15.18
C VAL A 227 8.57 13.15 -16.54
N PRO A 228 7.89 12.00 -16.67
CA PRO A 228 7.14 11.70 -17.87
C PRO A 228 6.00 12.71 -18.04
N ASP A 229 5.91 13.37 -19.19
CA ASP A 229 4.86 14.36 -19.53
C ASP A 229 4.00 13.95 -20.73
N GLU A 230 4.28 12.78 -21.32
CA GLU A 230 3.56 12.21 -22.44
C GLU A 230 2.66 11.03 -22.02
N ARG A 231 1.47 10.93 -22.65
CA ARG A 231 0.58 9.76 -22.53
C ARG A 231 1.03 8.68 -23.53
N LEU A 232 1.48 7.51 -23.06
CA LEU A 232 1.66 6.37 -23.97
C LEU A 232 0.28 5.79 -24.35
N HIS A 233 -0.31 6.26 -25.45
CA HIS A 233 -1.65 5.87 -25.90
C HIS A 233 -1.59 5.10 -27.22
N LEU A 234 -2.00 3.82 -27.22
CA LEU A 234 -2.08 2.99 -28.43
C LEU A 234 -3.41 2.22 -28.47
N LEU A 235 -4.48 2.87 -28.92
CA LEU A 235 -5.80 2.24 -29.07
C LEU A 235 -5.95 1.46 -30.42
N ASP A 236 -4.99 1.59 -31.35
CA ASP A 236 -5.19 1.30 -32.78
C ASP A 236 -4.11 0.33 -33.34
N LYS A 237 -3.70 -0.66 -32.54
CA LYS A 237 -2.89 -1.86 -32.92
C LYS A 237 -1.57 -1.66 -33.69
N THR A 238 -0.94 -0.49 -33.70
CA THR A 238 0.45 -0.37 -34.19
C THR A 238 1.28 0.61 -33.36
N ILE A 239 2.48 0.18 -32.96
CA ILE A 239 3.59 1.06 -32.60
C ILE A 239 4.65 0.90 -33.70
N ARG A 240 5.09 2.01 -34.31
CA ARG A 240 6.16 2.03 -35.30
C ARG A 240 7.22 3.03 -34.83
N LEU A 241 8.36 2.52 -34.39
CA LEU A 241 9.58 3.30 -34.17
C LEU A 241 10.41 3.14 -35.44
N GLN A 242 10.67 4.23 -36.20
CA GLN A 242 11.27 4.11 -37.54
C GLN A 242 12.27 5.19 -37.94
N ASP A 243 12.63 6.11 -37.04
CA ASP A 243 13.67 7.09 -37.33
C ASP A 243 14.39 7.50 -36.03
N PHE A 244 15.63 7.05 -35.88
CA PHE A 244 16.63 7.79 -35.12
C PHE A 244 17.46 8.46 -36.19
N GLY A 245 17.43 9.80 -36.26
CA GLY A 245 18.13 10.55 -37.29
C GLY A 245 19.54 10.01 -37.50
N THR A 246 19.96 9.92 -38.76
CA THR A 246 21.24 9.32 -39.15
C THR A 246 22.38 9.96 -38.35
N PRO A 247 23.25 9.18 -37.66
CA PRO A 247 24.48 9.72 -37.09
C PRO A 247 25.25 10.42 -38.21
N GLY A 248 25.66 11.66 -37.96
CA GLY A 248 26.49 12.42 -38.89
C GLY A 248 27.68 11.58 -39.36
N LEU A 249 27.96 11.69 -40.65
CA LEU A 249 29.07 11.04 -41.36
C LEU A 249 30.39 11.06 -40.56
N TYR A 250 30.95 9.86 -40.33
CA TYR A 250 32.37 9.57 -40.52
C TYR A 250 32.52 8.19 -41.17
#